data_AF-A0A151X2Y7-F1
#
_entry.id   AF-A0A151X2Y7-F1
#
_cell.length_a   1.000
_cell.length_b   1.000
_cell.length_c   1.000
_cell.angle_alpha   90.00
_cell.angle_beta   90.00
_cell.angle_gamma   90.00
#
_symmetry.space_group_name_H-M   'P 1'
#
loop_
_entity.id
_entity.type
_entity.pdbx_description
1 polymer ?
#
loop_
_entity_poly.entity_id
_entity_poly.type
_entity_poly.pdbx_seq_one_letter_code
_entity_poly.pdbx_strand_id
1 'polypeptide(L)'
;MVLFDDEVRKLMDEMMKVTIFEPSEKRRMLEDERKTFLDPNLVMDARHRIFREDLASSPAKSSVLAEARRLLTQEKMKELQVKREQTFIQRELHKFEQDLQKTHPKFCGLCSRKNIASSDDENFWRTSSKIKRILINKRTSKPNEQKPTVAQKKNKKPIAEVSSAESKDSKRCSINGIEIAPFGNIKVTIKDKPSYETILSQRKLKSYIHLWKMHVKKMKAQREQAVKNPDVPKIEMLIDTIKEMQKESKSNQRTKSKHPPSNSRDSESVKKPPSKPFIVESPAQCRLNAQKEIIRKQRMKLAEQNKIIEELKLKQVQEAITRSSEETVNAAKETLTHCGQQTRRTLIQLMRQAGYRDKSLIAPVRVPSPPKFLARMEARAEARKDRVKLREEARRKKLEDEKRKEEAARRAEEQERKRLQQEASREARRIREERERQRAHEVERYKKLNAMAEAFYRKYLLRRYITALVEKKNNDMKKADDYYKRCLLRKVFMMWRMETERQNKIKFELVTSLYNRNLLRYGLQKWKEVAKEEKRKDQVARDFCDMRLQNKYFKMWKIKIIEYKVEELKRERLALQHYEEKLKIKYFNMWKRYPEMIPVILERKRIRNMWREIVQEIIPDFDPRQRGVILED
;
A
#
# COMPACT_ATOMS: atom_id res chain seq x y z
N MET A 1 -14.70 -29.14 -22.01
CA MET A 1 -13.82 -30.17 -22.60
C MET A 1 -12.99 -29.62 -23.76
N VAL A 2 -13.60 -28.99 -24.78
CA VAL A 2 -12.89 -28.46 -25.98
C VAL A 2 -11.70 -27.52 -25.70
N LEU A 3 -11.71 -26.75 -24.61
CA LEU A 3 -10.61 -25.82 -24.28
C LEU A 3 -9.28 -26.49 -23.90
N PHE A 4 -9.26 -27.79 -23.54
CA PHE A 4 -8.02 -28.50 -23.21
C PHE A 4 -7.22 -28.87 -24.48
N ASP A 5 -7.88 -29.14 -25.61
CA ASP A 5 -7.20 -29.64 -26.81
C ASP A 5 -6.34 -28.57 -27.52
N ASP A 6 -6.70 -27.29 -27.38
CA ASP A 6 -5.94 -26.17 -27.96
C ASP A 6 -4.69 -25.84 -27.12
N GLU A 7 -4.76 -25.92 -25.79
CA GLU A 7 -3.57 -25.74 -24.94
C GLU A 7 -2.59 -26.91 -25.08
N VAL A 8 -3.09 -28.14 -25.17
CA VAL A 8 -2.25 -29.33 -25.43
C VAL A 8 -1.60 -29.26 -26.81
N ARG A 9 -2.34 -28.88 -27.87
CA ARG A 9 -1.75 -28.67 -29.21
C ARG A 9 -0.69 -27.56 -29.21
N LYS A 10 -0.97 -26.44 -28.55
CA LYS A 10 -0.03 -25.32 -28.47
C LYS A 10 1.25 -25.68 -27.72
N LEU A 11 1.15 -26.50 -26.66
CA LEU A 11 2.30 -27.03 -25.93
C LEU A 11 3.11 -28.02 -26.77
N MET A 12 2.46 -28.93 -27.51
CA MET A 12 3.17 -29.82 -28.46
C MET A 12 3.90 -29.01 -29.54
N ASP A 13 3.25 -28.00 -30.11
CA ASP A 13 3.82 -27.13 -31.15
C ASP A 13 4.98 -26.25 -30.63
N GLU A 14 5.05 -26.00 -29.32
CA GLU A 14 6.16 -25.33 -28.65
C GLU A 14 7.29 -26.33 -28.33
N MET A 15 6.97 -27.54 -27.84
CA MET A 15 7.95 -28.62 -27.60
C MET A 15 8.65 -29.09 -28.89
N MET A 16 7.93 -29.16 -30.02
CA MET A 16 8.48 -29.54 -31.32
C MET A 16 9.52 -28.54 -31.85
N LYS A 17 9.50 -27.28 -31.38
CA LYS A 17 10.49 -26.25 -31.72
C LYS A 17 11.78 -26.35 -30.88
N VAL A 18 11.76 -27.09 -29.77
CA VAL A 18 12.96 -27.30 -28.94
C VAL A 18 13.83 -28.43 -29.51
N THR A 19 15.15 -28.27 -29.47
CA THR A 19 16.14 -29.23 -29.99
C THR A 19 16.46 -30.36 -29.00
N ILE A 20 15.47 -30.83 -28.23
CA ILE A 20 15.63 -31.93 -27.25
C ILE A 20 15.43 -33.30 -27.90
N PHE A 21 14.58 -33.38 -28.93
CA PHE A 21 14.27 -34.61 -29.66
C PHE A 21 14.95 -34.62 -31.03
N GLU A 22 15.47 -35.78 -31.42
CA GLU A 22 16.06 -36.02 -32.74
C GLU A 22 15.01 -35.95 -33.86
N PRO A 23 15.38 -35.59 -35.11
CA PRO A 23 14.42 -35.50 -36.22
C PRO A 23 13.68 -36.81 -36.54
N SER A 24 14.24 -37.97 -36.16
CA SER A 24 13.61 -39.29 -36.26
C SER A 24 12.56 -39.53 -35.17
N GLU A 25 12.85 -39.12 -33.93
CA GLU A 25 11.90 -39.17 -32.79
C GLU A 25 10.70 -38.25 -33.06
N LYS A 26 10.96 -37.04 -33.61
CA LYS A 26 9.91 -36.09 -34.02
C LYS A 26 8.99 -36.63 -35.12
N ARG A 27 9.47 -37.50 -36.02
CA ARG A 27 8.61 -38.16 -37.01
C ARG A 27 7.71 -39.22 -36.38
N ARG A 28 8.25 -40.07 -35.49
CA ARG A 28 7.44 -41.05 -34.74
C ARG A 28 6.33 -40.40 -33.92
N MET A 29 6.58 -39.22 -33.36
CA MET A 29 5.58 -38.42 -32.63
C MET A 29 4.49 -37.81 -33.53
N LEU A 30 4.71 -37.70 -34.84
CA LEU A 30 3.75 -37.19 -35.83
C LEU A 30 2.98 -38.30 -36.57
N GLU A 31 3.54 -39.51 -36.67
CA GLU A 31 2.95 -40.63 -37.42
C GLU A 31 1.83 -41.36 -36.65
N ASP A 32 1.76 -41.22 -35.31
CA ASP A 32 0.80 -41.92 -34.45
C ASP A 32 -0.39 -41.02 -34.04
N GLU A 33 -1.03 -40.35 -35.02
CA GLU A 33 -2.14 -39.39 -34.83
C GLU A 33 -3.34 -39.91 -34.00
N ARG A 34 -3.40 -41.23 -33.73
CA ARG A 34 -4.48 -41.88 -32.97
C ARG A 34 -4.22 -41.99 -31.48
N LYS A 35 -3.04 -41.60 -30.97
CA LYS A 35 -2.72 -41.61 -29.52
C LYS A 35 -2.48 -40.19 -29.01
N THR A 36 -3.41 -39.69 -28.20
CA THR A 36 -3.32 -38.38 -27.53
C THR A 36 -2.30 -38.31 -26.39
N PHE A 37 -1.58 -39.39 -26.11
CA PHE A 37 -0.56 -39.47 -25.06
C PHE A 37 0.78 -39.94 -25.66
N LEU A 38 1.83 -39.17 -25.35
CA LEU A 38 3.21 -39.50 -25.69
C LEU A 38 3.63 -40.80 -25.01
N ASP A 39 4.46 -41.60 -25.68
CA ASP A 39 5.06 -42.81 -25.09
C ASP A 39 5.80 -42.43 -23.79
N PRO A 40 5.38 -42.98 -22.62
CA PRO A 40 6.01 -42.67 -21.34
C PRO A 40 7.51 -42.95 -21.30
N ASN A 41 8.00 -43.91 -22.08
CA ASN A 41 9.43 -44.22 -22.17
C ASN A 41 10.21 -43.10 -22.87
N LEU A 42 9.65 -42.52 -23.94
CA LEU A 42 10.26 -41.37 -24.65
C LEU A 42 10.36 -40.13 -23.73
N VAL A 43 9.36 -39.93 -22.87
CA VAL A 43 9.34 -38.85 -21.87
C VAL A 43 10.36 -39.10 -20.74
N MET A 44 10.52 -40.36 -20.31
CA MET A 44 11.55 -40.78 -19.36
C MET A 44 12.97 -40.62 -19.92
N ASP A 45 13.22 -41.02 -21.16
CA ASP A 45 14.53 -40.91 -21.80
C ASP A 45 14.90 -39.45 -22.09
N ALA A 46 13.95 -38.62 -22.52
CA ALA A 46 14.17 -37.17 -22.63
C ALA A 46 14.55 -36.55 -21.26
N ARG A 47 13.89 -36.98 -20.18
CA ARG A 47 14.26 -36.59 -18.81
C ARG A 47 15.68 -37.04 -18.46
N HIS A 48 16.02 -38.31 -18.70
CA HIS A 48 17.35 -38.82 -18.39
C HIS A 48 18.45 -38.17 -19.24
N ARG A 49 18.18 -37.80 -20.50
CA ARG A 49 19.12 -37.06 -21.36
C ARG A 49 19.38 -35.66 -20.80
N ILE A 50 18.32 -34.92 -20.41
CA ILE A 50 18.41 -33.59 -19.76
C ILE A 50 19.20 -33.65 -18.43
N PHE A 51 19.16 -34.76 -17.71
CA PHE A 51 19.92 -34.95 -16.45
C PHE A 51 21.32 -35.54 -16.62
N ARG A 52 21.70 -36.03 -17.80
CA ARG A 52 23.03 -36.61 -18.09
C ARG A 52 23.92 -35.75 -18.99
N GLU A 53 23.36 -34.84 -19.78
CA GLU A 53 24.15 -33.87 -20.53
C GLU A 53 24.67 -32.76 -19.61
N ASP A 54 25.98 -32.76 -19.33
CA ASP A 54 26.64 -31.69 -18.59
C ASP A 54 26.58 -30.36 -19.37
N LEU A 55 25.63 -29.51 -18.99
CA LEU A 55 25.33 -28.20 -19.58
C LEU A 55 26.41 -27.11 -19.29
N ALA A 56 27.69 -27.47 -19.39
CA ALA A 56 28.83 -26.60 -19.09
C ALA A 56 29.17 -25.58 -20.19
N SER A 57 28.60 -25.68 -21.39
CA SER A 57 29.09 -25.03 -22.62
C SER A 57 28.34 -23.76 -23.07
N SER A 58 27.62 -23.05 -22.18
CA SER A 58 27.06 -21.73 -22.54
C SER A 58 26.91 -20.75 -21.35
N PRO A 59 27.71 -19.65 -21.29
CA PRO A 59 27.66 -18.71 -20.17
C PRO A 59 26.33 -17.94 -20.07
N ALA A 60 25.59 -17.79 -21.17
CA ALA A 60 24.27 -17.16 -21.14
C ALA A 60 23.22 -18.02 -20.41
N LYS A 61 23.33 -19.35 -20.49
CA LYS A 61 22.39 -20.28 -19.85
C LYS A 61 22.63 -20.40 -18.34
N SER A 62 23.88 -20.27 -17.88
CA SER A 62 24.20 -20.33 -16.44
C SER A 62 23.56 -19.18 -15.65
N SER A 63 23.46 -17.98 -16.25
CA SER A 63 22.82 -16.81 -15.64
C SER A 63 21.32 -17.03 -15.36
N VAL A 64 20.58 -17.53 -16.36
CA VAL A 64 19.14 -17.82 -16.23
C VAL A 64 18.88 -18.92 -15.18
N LEU A 65 19.74 -19.95 -15.16
CA LEU A 65 19.63 -21.04 -14.19
C LEU A 65 19.98 -20.57 -12.75
N ALA A 66 20.94 -19.66 -12.60
CA ALA A 66 21.27 -19.02 -11.33
C ALA A 66 20.12 -18.13 -10.82
N GLU A 67 19.49 -17.34 -11.70
CA GLU A 67 18.34 -16.51 -11.36
C GLU A 67 17.11 -17.37 -10.97
N ALA A 68 16.81 -18.43 -11.73
CA ALA A 68 15.75 -19.39 -11.39
C ALA A 68 15.99 -20.06 -10.02
N ARG A 69 17.24 -20.46 -9.72
CA ARG A 69 17.63 -20.97 -8.38
C ARG A 69 17.42 -19.92 -7.30
N ARG A 70 17.74 -18.64 -7.55
CA ARG A 70 17.53 -17.53 -6.60
C ARG A 70 16.04 -17.29 -6.32
N LEU A 71 15.18 -17.36 -7.34
CA LEU A 71 13.73 -17.22 -7.18
C LEU A 71 13.14 -18.38 -6.37
N LEU A 72 13.54 -19.63 -6.66
CA LEU A 72 13.14 -20.81 -5.89
C LEU A 72 13.57 -20.75 -4.42
N THR A 73 14.77 -20.26 -4.10
CA THR A 73 15.18 -20.09 -2.70
C THR A 73 14.43 -18.96 -2.02
N GLN A 74 14.14 -17.86 -2.73
CA GLN A 74 13.33 -16.75 -2.21
C GLN A 74 11.89 -17.18 -1.91
N GLU A 75 11.29 -18.03 -2.75
CA GLU A 75 9.94 -18.59 -2.54
C GLU A 75 9.90 -19.53 -1.33
N LYS A 76 10.85 -20.48 -1.22
CA LYS A 76 10.99 -21.34 -0.03
C LYS A 76 11.16 -20.57 1.26
N MET A 77 11.90 -19.46 1.25
CA MET A 77 12.06 -18.58 2.41
C MET A 77 10.75 -17.88 2.81
N LYS A 78 9.94 -17.43 1.84
CA LYS A 78 8.60 -16.86 2.11
C LYS A 78 7.65 -17.92 2.67
N GLU A 79 7.62 -19.11 2.08
CA GLU A 79 6.79 -20.22 2.55
C GLU A 79 7.14 -20.62 3.99
N LEU A 80 8.44 -20.68 4.32
CA LEU A 80 8.93 -20.99 5.66
C LEU A 80 8.61 -19.87 6.67
N GLN A 81 8.58 -18.60 6.24
CA GLN A 81 8.10 -17.49 7.05
C GLN A 81 6.59 -17.61 7.34
N VAL A 82 5.76 -17.86 6.32
CA VAL A 82 4.31 -18.06 6.48
C VAL A 82 4.02 -19.23 7.43
N LYS A 83 4.75 -20.35 7.30
CA LYS A 83 4.65 -21.48 8.25
C LYS A 83 5.01 -21.09 9.68
N ARG A 84 6.05 -20.26 9.90
CA ARG A 84 6.39 -19.73 11.24
C ARG A 84 5.25 -18.89 11.80
N GLU A 85 4.70 -17.97 11.02
CA GLU A 85 3.57 -17.11 11.42
C GLU A 85 2.31 -17.95 11.75
N GLN A 86 2.01 -18.97 10.94
CA GLN A 86 0.90 -19.89 11.18
C GLN A 86 1.07 -20.70 12.48
N THR A 87 2.26 -21.26 12.75
CA THR A 87 2.52 -21.98 14.02
C THR A 87 2.56 -21.07 15.25
N PHE A 88 2.79 -19.75 15.07
CA PHE A 88 2.68 -18.77 16.13
C PHE A 88 1.20 -18.50 16.47
N ILE A 89 0.36 -18.26 15.45
CA ILE A 89 -1.08 -18.05 15.62
C ILE A 89 -1.75 -19.28 16.26
N GLN A 90 -1.40 -20.49 15.82
CA GLN A 90 -1.92 -21.73 16.43
C GLN A 90 -1.54 -21.87 17.92
N ARG A 91 -0.32 -21.48 18.31
CA ARG A 91 0.12 -21.50 19.72
C ARG A 91 -0.64 -20.51 20.58
N GLU A 92 -0.85 -19.28 20.11
CA GLU A 92 -1.65 -18.29 20.85
C GLU A 92 -3.13 -18.70 20.92
N LEU A 93 -3.72 -19.26 19.85
CA LEU A 93 -5.09 -19.79 19.90
C LEU A 93 -5.26 -20.90 20.94
N HIS A 94 -4.35 -21.88 20.98
CA HIS A 94 -4.43 -22.94 21.98
C HIS A 94 -4.21 -22.43 23.42
N LYS A 95 -3.40 -21.39 23.60
CA LYS A 95 -3.24 -20.72 24.89
C LYS A 95 -4.52 -19.99 25.33
N PHE A 96 -5.19 -19.27 24.42
CA PHE A 96 -6.51 -18.69 24.68
C PHE A 96 -7.56 -19.75 25.03
N GLU A 97 -7.55 -20.89 24.36
CA GLU A 97 -8.41 -22.04 24.67
C GLU A 97 -8.15 -22.60 26.08
N GLN A 98 -6.89 -22.80 26.47
CA GLN A 98 -6.53 -23.22 27.83
C GLN A 98 -6.97 -22.19 28.89
N ASP A 99 -6.82 -20.90 28.60
CA ASP A 99 -7.22 -19.84 29.54
C ASP A 99 -8.75 -19.70 29.63
N LEU A 100 -9.50 -19.99 28.56
CA LEU A 100 -10.95 -20.17 28.61
C LEU A 100 -11.33 -21.37 29.49
N GLN A 101 -10.70 -22.53 29.29
CA GLN A 101 -10.93 -23.72 30.13
C GLN A 101 -10.62 -23.50 31.62
N LYS A 102 -9.62 -22.66 31.95
CA LYS A 102 -9.31 -22.27 33.34
C LYS A 102 -10.28 -21.23 33.91
N THR A 103 -10.84 -20.35 33.07
CA THR A 103 -11.74 -19.27 33.50
C THR A 103 -13.22 -19.68 33.53
N HIS A 104 -13.60 -20.78 32.88
CA HIS A 104 -14.87 -21.44 33.13
C HIS A 104 -14.98 -21.88 34.61
N PRO A 105 -15.94 -21.36 35.38
CA PRO A 105 -16.18 -21.85 36.73
C PRO A 105 -16.58 -23.33 36.64
N LYS A 106 -15.86 -24.20 37.36
CA LYS A 106 -16.28 -25.59 37.54
C LYS A 106 -17.59 -25.60 38.32
N PHE A 107 -18.72 -25.62 37.61
CA PHE A 107 -20.04 -25.84 38.17
C PHE A 107 -20.13 -27.29 38.69
N CYS A 108 -19.56 -27.49 39.88
CA CYS A 108 -19.71 -28.70 40.66
C CYS A 108 -21.08 -28.64 41.36
N GLY A 109 -22.01 -29.50 40.96
CA GLY A 109 -23.34 -29.52 41.57
C GLY A 109 -24.41 -30.03 40.60
N LEU A 110 -24.69 -31.32 40.73
CA LEU A 110 -25.88 -32.03 40.25
C LEU A 110 -27.17 -31.16 40.18
N CYS A 111 -27.48 -30.64 38.99
CA CYS A 111 -28.84 -30.21 38.63
C CYS A 111 -29.39 -31.24 37.65
N SER A 112 -30.42 -31.97 38.05
CA SER A 112 -30.99 -33.05 37.23
C SER A 112 -31.61 -32.50 35.95
N ARG A 113 -31.27 -33.10 34.81
CA ARG A 113 -32.01 -32.92 33.56
C ARG A 113 -33.45 -33.40 33.74
N LYS A 114 -34.36 -32.47 34.02
CA LYS A 114 -35.81 -32.52 33.77
C LYS A 114 -36.31 -31.08 33.82
N ASN A 115 -37.22 -30.72 32.90
CA ASN A 115 -37.80 -29.37 32.73
C ASN A 115 -36.86 -28.33 32.09
N ILE A 116 -36.44 -28.57 30.84
CA ILE A 116 -36.22 -27.46 29.90
C ILE A 116 -37.58 -27.12 29.31
N ALA A 117 -38.12 -25.95 29.68
CA ALA A 117 -39.40 -25.48 29.18
C ALA A 117 -39.31 -25.00 27.72
N SER A 118 -40.45 -24.99 27.03
CA SER A 118 -40.55 -24.53 25.63
C SER A 118 -40.18 -23.05 25.46
N SER A 119 -39.73 -22.69 24.25
CA SER A 119 -38.97 -21.46 23.96
C SER A 119 -39.80 -20.19 23.78
N ASP A 120 -41.14 -20.24 23.88
CA ASP A 120 -42.04 -19.16 23.40
C ASP A 120 -42.83 -18.41 24.49
N ASP A 121 -42.51 -18.58 25.78
CA ASP A 121 -43.22 -17.85 26.86
C ASP A 121 -42.61 -16.46 27.16
N GLU A 122 -43.05 -15.47 26.38
CA GLU A 122 -42.81 -14.03 26.57
C GLU A 122 -43.13 -13.52 28.00
N ASN A 123 -43.91 -14.26 28.81
CA ASN A 123 -44.22 -13.85 30.18
C ASN A 123 -43.06 -14.07 31.17
N PHE A 124 -42.09 -14.92 30.85
CA PHE A 124 -40.99 -15.27 31.77
C PHE A 124 -40.18 -14.04 32.20
N TRP A 125 -39.98 -13.07 31.30
CA TRP A 125 -39.21 -11.85 31.61
C TRP A 125 -40.01 -10.78 32.37
N ARG A 126 -41.35 -10.86 32.42
CA ARG A 126 -42.18 -9.83 33.11
C ARG A 126 -42.27 -9.98 34.63
N THR A 127 -42.07 -11.18 35.18
CA THR A 127 -42.29 -11.46 36.62
C THR A 127 -41.11 -11.12 37.53
N SER A 128 -39.92 -10.84 36.98
CA SER A 128 -38.69 -10.51 37.73
C SER A 128 -38.76 -9.19 38.55
N SER A 129 -39.86 -8.44 38.47
CA SER A 129 -40.08 -7.19 39.22
C SER A 129 -40.73 -7.36 40.61
N LYS A 130 -41.39 -8.50 40.90
CA LYS A 130 -42.19 -8.68 42.14
C LYS A 130 -41.49 -9.43 43.28
N ILE A 131 -40.40 -10.17 43.03
CA ILE A 131 -39.68 -10.98 44.04
C ILE A 131 -38.67 -10.12 44.85
N LYS A 132 -39.06 -8.90 45.24
CA LYS A 132 -38.25 -7.99 46.09
C LYS A 132 -38.96 -7.43 47.32
N ARG A 133 -40.19 -7.87 47.62
CA ARG A 133 -40.97 -7.42 48.79
C ARG A 133 -41.23 -8.46 49.88
N ILE A 134 -40.86 -9.73 49.70
CA ILE A 134 -41.19 -10.82 50.65
C ILE A 134 -40.04 -11.16 51.62
N LEU A 135 -38.80 -10.72 51.36
CA LEU A 135 -37.62 -11.10 52.14
C LEU A 135 -37.12 -10.00 53.12
N ILE A 136 -38.03 -9.36 53.87
CA ILE A 136 -37.66 -8.39 54.94
C ILE A 136 -38.26 -8.75 56.32
N ASN A 137 -39.37 -9.48 56.38
CA ASN A 137 -40.04 -9.83 57.65
C ASN A 137 -39.84 -11.31 58.04
N LYS A 138 -38.65 -11.66 58.57
CA LYS A 138 -38.45 -12.80 59.51
C LYS A 138 -37.00 -12.87 60.01
N ARG A 139 -36.75 -12.37 61.23
CA ARG A 139 -36.11 -13.09 62.36
C ARG A 139 -35.70 -12.13 63.48
N THR A 140 -36.51 -12.11 64.53
CA THR A 140 -36.17 -11.60 65.85
C THR A 140 -36.57 -12.66 66.87
N SER A 141 -35.60 -13.47 67.30
CA SER A 141 -35.69 -14.28 68.52
C SER A 141 -34.30 -14.81 68.92
N LYS A 142 -34.08 -14.83 70.24
CA LYS A 142 -32.89 -15.23 71.03
C LYS A 142 -32.83 -16.78 71.16
N PRO A 143 -31.83 -17.44 71.83
CA PRO A 143 -30.98 -16.92 72.91
C PRO A 143 -29.49 -17.36 72.97
N ASN A 144 -28.87 -16.98 74.10
CA ASN A 144 -27.49 -17.16 74.53
C ASN A 144 -26.96 -18.61 74.49
N GLU A 145 -25.64 -18.71 74.33
CA GLU A 145 -24.80 -19.65 75.10
C GLU A 145 -23.50 -18.95 75.54
N GLN A 146 -22.85 -19.45 76.59
CA GLN A 146 -21.76 -18.78 77.32
C GLN A 146 -20.45 -19.59 77.34
N LYS A 147 -19.34 -18.88 77.61
CA LYS A 147 -18.02 -19.35 78.13
C LYS A 147 -17.08 -20.09 77.14
N PRO A 148 -15.75 -20.14 77.39
CA PRO A 148 -14.92 -19.13 78.08
C PRO A 148 -13.56 -18.80 77.40
N THR A 149 -12.93 -17.76 77.95
CA THR A 149 -11.54 -17.27 77.80
C THR A 149 -10.42 -18.22 77.35
N VAL A 150 -9.53 -17.71 76.49
CA VAL A 150 -8.05 -17.83 76.65
C VAL A 150 -7.42 -16.45 76.45
N ALA A 151 -6.54 -16.05 77.38
CA ALA A 151 -5.79 -14.80 77.30
C ALA A 151 -4.39 -15.02 76.72
N GLN A 152 -3.86 -14.06 75.96
CA GLN A 152 -2.42 -13.92 75.77
C GLN A 152 -1.93 -12.50 76.05
N LYS A 153 -0.74 -12.45 76.66
CA LYS A 153 -0.19 -11.35 77.46
C LYS A 153 1.19 -11.02 76.89
N LYS A 154 1.39 -9.83 76.30
CA LYS A 154 2.72 -9.35 75.89
C LYS A 154 2.99 -7.89 76.27
N ASN A 155 3.58 -7.78 77.46
CA ASN A 155 4.71 -6.92 77.87
C ASN A 155 4.81 -5.46 77.41
N LYS A 156 4.79 -4.57 78.41
CA LYS A 156 5.37 -3.22 78.39
C LYS A 156 6.90 -3.26 78.27
N LYS A 157 7.51 -2.18 77.76
CA LYS A 157 8.60 -1.45 78.45
C LYS A 157 8.67 0.03 77.98
N PRO A 158 9.16 0.98 78.80
CA PRO A 158 9.15 2.43 78.52
C PRO A 158 10.54 3.07 78.33
N ILE A 159 10.57 4.27 77.75
CA ILE A 159 11.59 5.37 77.84
C ILE A 159 10.77 6.64 77.49
N ALA A 160 10.47 7.58 78.40
CA ALA A 160 11.28 8.61 79.10
C ALA A 160 11.31 9.99 78.37
N GLU A 161 10.82 11.00 79.09
CA GLU A 161 11.17 12.45 79.19
C GLU A 161 11.86 13.17 78.00
N VAL A 162 11.55 14.45 77.68
CA VAL A 162 11.98 15.65 78.43
C VAL A 162 11.26 16.94 77.92
N SER A 163 11.05 17.91 78.83
CA SER A 163 10.70 19.35 78.64
C SER A 163 9.37 19.75 77.95
N SER A 164 8.51 20.69 78.39
CA SER A 164 8.48 21.81 79.38
C SER A 164 8.60 23.24 78.82
N ALA A 165 7.47 23.96 78.76
CA ALA A 165 7.26 25.42 78.89
C ALA A 165 5.75 25.68 78.68
N GLU A 166 4.93 25.91 79.70
CA GLU A 166 4.67 27.21 80.36
C GLU A 166 4.29 28.38 79.44
N SER A 167 3.00 28.76 79.46
CA SER A 167 2.58 30.08 79.94
C SER A 167 1.07 30.10 80.29
N LYS A 168 0.69 30.92 81.27
CA LYS A 168 -0.69 31.30 81.62
C LYS A 168 -1.03 32.56 80.79
N ASP A 169 -2.27 32.98 80.49
CA ASP A 169 -3.31 33.31 81.47
C ASP A 169 -4.66 33.75 80.81
N SER A 170 -5.70 33.66 81.63
CA SER A 170 -6.98 34.40 81.64
C SER A 170 -7.30 35.50 80.58
N LYS A 171 -8.43 35.36 79.86
CA LYS A 171 -9.63 36.23 80.06
C LYS A 171 -10.89 35.87 79.25
N ARG A 172 -12.01 35.82 79.98
CA ARG A 172 -13.37 36.36 79.75
C ARG A 172 -13.95 36.53 78.33
N CYS A 173 -15.24 36.15 78.22
CA CYS A 173 -16.14 36.27 77.08
C CYS A 173 -16.16 37.64 76.36
N SER A 174 -16.52 37.61 75.06
CA SER A 174 -17.73 38.33 74.63
C SER A 174 -18.34 37.77 73.34
N ILE A 175 -19.65 37.94 73.23
CA ILE A 175 -20.45 37.68 72.03
C ILE A 175 -20.32 38.88 71.10
N ASN A 176 -20.08 38.65 69.80
CA ASN A 176 -20.77 39.34 68.69
C ASN A 176 -20.38 38.73 67.35
N GLY A 177 -21.25 38.91 66.34
CA GLY A 177 -21.21 38.17 65.08
C GLY A 177 -20.00 38.48 64.20
N ILE A 178 -19.59 37.46 63.44
CA ILE A 178 -18.67 37.59 62.30
C ILE A 178 -19.35 36.99 61.08
N GLU A 179 -19.18 37.67 59.95
CA GLU A 179 -19.87 37.42 58.69
C GLU A 179 -19.57 36.04 58.08
N ILE A 180 -20.49 35.59 57.24
CA ILE A 180 -20.34 34.35 56.46
C ILE A 180 -19.28 34.60 55.37
N ALA A 181 -18.02 34.33 55.70
CA ALA A 181 -16.95 34.24 54.71
C ALA A 181 -17.29 33.10 53.70
N PRO A 182 -17.22 33.34 52.39
CA PRO A 182 -17.50 32.29 51.41
C PRO A 182 -16.42 31.21 51.51
N PHE A 183 -16.85 29.97 51.76
CA PHE A 183 -15.95 28.82 51.90
C PHE A 183 -14.96 28.77 50.75
N GLY A 184 -13.67 28.93 51.09
CA GLY A 184 -12.59 28.88 50.11
C GLY A 184 -12.63 27.57 49.34
N ASN A 185 -12.45 27.66 48.02
CA ASN A 185 -12.35 26.51 47.13
C ASN A 185 -11.15 25.66 47.54
N ILE A 186 -11.35 24.68 48.44
CA ILE A 186 -10.33 23.70 48.79
C ILE A 186 -10.10 22.84 47.55
N LYS A 187 -9.10 23.23 46.77
CA LYS A 187 -8.63 22.54 45.57
C LYS A 187 -7.86 21.30 46.03
N VAL A 188 -8.59 20.31 46.55
CA VAL A 188 -8.05 19.02 47.01
C VAL A 188 -7.43 18.32 45.80
N THR A 189 -6.14 18.55 45.61
CA THR A 189 -5.36 17.82 44.63
C THR A 189 -5.05 16.45 45.21
N ILE A 190 -6.05 15.57 45.14
CA ILE A 190 -5.85 14.13 45.34
C ILE A 190 -4.93 13.67 44.21
N LYS A 191 -3.62 13.79 44.43
CA LYS A 191 -2.60 13.11 43.64
C LYS A 191 -2.62 11.65 44.06
N ASP A 192 -3.64 10.92 43.58
CA ASP A 192 -3.64 9.48 43.58
C ASP A 192 -2.31 9.04 42.95
N LYS A 193 -1.41 8.47 43.76
CA LYS A 193 -0.18 7.87 43.26
C LYS A 193 -0.60 6.75 42.32
N PRO A 194 -0.43 6.87 40.99
CA PRO A 194 -0.87 5.82 40.09
C PRO A 194 -0.10 4.55 40.43
N SER A 195 -0.81 3.42 40.51
CA SER A 195 -0.19 2.12 40.79
C SER A 195 1.01 1.92 39.87
N TYR A 196 2.08 1.31 40.40
CA TYR A 196 3.32 1.03 39.67
C TYR A 196 3.05 0.32 38.33
N GLU A 197 2.04 -0.55 38.31
CA GLU A 197 1.55 -1.27 37.14
C GLU A 197 0.86 -0.35 36.11
N THR A 198 0.12 0.66 36.56
CA THR A 198 -0.44 1.72 35.71
C THR A 198 0.66 2.59 35.11
N ILE A 199 1.72 2.90 35.87
CA ILE A 199 2.90 3.64 35.37
C ILE A 199 3.63 2.83 34.30
N LEU A 200 3.87 1.53 34.52
CA LEU A 200 4.48 0.63 33.54
C LEU A 200 3.62 0.49 32.28
N SER A 201 2.30 0.37 32.43
CA SER A 201 1.36 0.31 31.31
C SER A 201 1.36 1.61 30.51
N GLN A 202 1.38 2.77 31.16
CA GLN A 202 1.56 4.07 30.48
C GLN A 202 2.92 4.20 29.79
N ARG A 203 4.02 3.67 30.37
CA ARG A 203 5.34 3.67 29.72
C ARG A 203 5.35 2.79 28.47
N LYS A 204 4.79 1.58 28.53
CA LYS A 204 4.63 0.70 27.36
C LYS A 204 3.76 1.35 26.29
N LEU A 205 2.60 1.92 26.66
CA LEU A 205 1.73 2.61 25.72
C LEU A 205 2.40 3.85 25.09
N LYS A 206 3.15 4.65 25.87
CA LYS A 206 3.96 5.76 25.34
C LYS A 206 5.04 5.27 24.36
N SER A 207 5.67 4.12 24.62
CA SER A 207 6.63 3.49 23.70
C SER A 207 5.96 3.06 22.39
N TYR A 208 4.82 2.38 22.44
CA TYR A 208 4.06 2.01 21.22
C TYR A 208 3.54 3.24 20.45
N ILE A 209 3.07 4.28 21.14
CA ILE A 209 2.69 5.56 20.52
C ILE A 209 3.91 6.25 19.89
N HIS A 210 5.09 6.17 20.51
CA HIS A 210 6.33 6.71 19.94
C HIS A 210 6.76 5.94 18.69
N LEU A 211 6.77 4.61 18.73
CA LEU A 211 7.04 3.73 17.58
C LEU A 211 6.04 3.99 16.44
N TRP A 212 4.75 4.11 16.74
CA TRP A 212 3.72 4.46 15.76
C TRP A 212 3.94 5.86 15.19
N LYS A 213 4.21 6.88 16.02
CA LYS A 213 4.56 8.23 15.54
C LYS A 213 5.83 8.23 14.67
N MET A 214 6.84 7.42 15.00
CA MET A 214 8.04 7.25 14.18
C MET A 214 7.73 6.56 12.85
N HIS A 215 6.89 5.52 12.85
CA HIS A 215 6.46 4.84 11.63
C HIS A 215 5.58 5.73 10.74
N VAL A 216 4.69 6.53 11.33
CA VAL A 216 3.88 7.53 10.62
C VAL A 216 4.77 8.65 10.08
N LYS A 217 5.75 9.15 10.84
CA LYS A 217 6.74 10.12 10.34
C LYS A 217 7.58 9.54 9.20
N LYS A 218 8.03 8.28 9.29
CA LYS A 218 8.79 7.60 8.23
C LYS A 218 7.95 7.40 6.97
N MET A 219 6.70 6.93 7.10
CA MET A 219 5.76 6.80 5.98
C MET A 219 5.36 8.16 5.38
N LYS A 220 5.23 9.20 6.21
CA LYS A 220 4.96 10.58 5.76
C LYS A 220 6.17 11.14 5.02
N ALA A 221 7.39 10.97 5.52
CA ALA A 221 8.62 11.36 4.83
C ALA A 221 8.84 10.59 3.52
N GLN A 222 8.52 9.29 3.47
CA GLN A 222 8.52 8.50 2.23
C GLN A 222 7.44 8.97 1.25
N ARG A 223 6.23 9.33 1.73
CA ARG A 223 5.22 9.98 0.89
C ARG A 223 5.65 11.36 0.43
N GLU A 224 6.32 12.15 1.25
CA GLU A 224 6.83 13.47 0.87
C GLU A 224 8.01 13.36 -0.10
N GLN A 225 8.84 12.32 -0.03
CA GLN A 225 9.81 11.98 -1.07
C GLN A 225 9.14 11.50 -2.37
N ALA A 226 8.03 10.74 -2.29
CA ALA A 226 7.26 10.30 -3.47
C ALA A 226 6.38 11.42 -4.07
N VAL A 227 5.99 12.41 -3.27
CA VAL A 227 5.19 13.59 -3.67
C VAL A 227 6.10 14.76 -4.08
N LYS A 228 7.40 14.72 -3.74
CA LYS A 228 8.48 15.38 -4.50
C LYS A 228 8.66 14.74 -5.88
N ASN A 229 7.57 14.68 -6.65
CA ASN A 229 7.66 14.64 -8.09
C ASN A 229 8.49 15.86 -8.51
N PRO A 230 9.60 15.68 -9.26
CA PRO A 230 10.43 16.80 -9.71
C PRO A 230 9.69 17.75 -10.66
N ASP A 231 8.44 17.43 -11.00
CA ASP A 231 7.58 18.17 -11.91
C ASP A 231 6.60 19.12 -11.19
N VAL A 232 6.37 19.02 -9.89
CA VAL A 232 5.47 19.99 -9.19
C VAL A 232 6.06 21.41 -9.17
N PRO A 233 7.34 21.63 -8.82
CA PRO A 233 7.95 22.96 -8.96
C PRO A 233 8.03 23.43 -10.42
N LYS A 234 8.12 22.50 -11.38
CA LYS A 234 8.07 22.83 -12.81
C LYS A 234 6.67 23.24 -13.26
N ILE A 235 5.61 22.64 -12.70
CA ILE A 235 4.22 23.01 -12.97
C ILE A 235 3.90 24.38 -12.36
N GLU A 236 4.40 24.68 -11.15
CA GLU A 236 4.28 26.03 -10.57
C GLU A 236 5.02 27.07 -11.40
N MET A 237 6.28 26.82 -11.78
CA MET A 237 6.99 27.67 -12.75
C MET A 237 6.25 27.76 -14.10
N LEU A 238 5.60 26.70 -14.59
CA LEU A 238 4.84 26.72 -15.84
C LEU A 238 3.58 27.59 -15.72
N ILE A 239 2.88 27.52 -14.58
CA ILE A 239 1.71 28.36 -14.28
C ILE A 239 2.11 29.84 -14.21
N ASP A 240 3.23 30.16 -13.57
CA ASP A 240 3.72 31.54 -13.50
C ASP A 240 4.27 32.02 -14.86
N THR A 241 4.90 31.14 -15.64
CA THR A 241 5.27 31.41 -17.05
C THR A 241 4.02 31.68 -17.91
N ILE A 242 2.94 30.92 -17.74
CA ILE A 242 1.66 31.12 -18.45
C ILE A 242 1.00 32.44 -18.03
N LYS A 243 1.08 32.84 -16.75
CA LYS A 243 0.58 34.14 -16.28
C LYS A 243 1.33 35.31 -16.93
N GLU A 244 2.66 35.26 -16.98
CA GLU A 244 3.44 36.30 -17.68
C GLU A 244 3.17 36.28 -19.19
N MET A 245 3.09 35.12 -19.86
CA MET A 245 2.70 35.07 -21.27
C MET A 245 1.27 35.59 -21.54
N GLN A 246 0.32 35.39 -20.61
CA GLN A 246 -1.02 35.99 -20.72
C GLN A 246 -1.01 37.52 -20.52
N LYS A 247 -0.08 38.03 -19.72
CA LYS A 247 0.15 39.47 -19.50
C LYS A 247 0.83 40.11 -20.71
N GLU A 248 1.82 39.44 -21.31
CA GLU A 248 2.46 39.84 -22.57
C GLU A 248 1.50 39.80 -23.76
N SER A 249 0.66 38.78 -23.90
CA SER A 249 -0.32 38.70 -25.00
C SER A 249 -1.45 39.75 -24.87
N LYS A 250 -1.87 40.10 -23.65
CA LYS A 250 -2.75 41.25 -23.39
C LYS A 250 -2.06 42.60 -23.68
N SER A 251 -0.74 42.68 -23.54
CA SER A 251 0.05 43.85 -23.95
C SER A 251 0.16 43.94 -25.49
N ASN A 252 0.50 42.84 -26.15
CA ASN A 252 0.78 42.80 -27.59
C ASN A 252 -0.47 42.89 -28.48
N GLN A 253 -1.68 42.61 -27.99
CA GLN A 253 -2.92 42.90 -28.73
C GLN A 253 -3.23 44.40 -28.88
N ARG A 254 -2.54 45.30 -28.16
CA ARG A 254 -2.72 46.76 -28.31
C ARG A 254 -1.87 47.39 -29.42
N THR A 255 -1.00 46.65 -30.11
CA THR A 255 0.00 47.23 -31.02
C THR A 255 0.19 46.49 -32.36
N LYS A 256 -0.88 46.35 -33.16
CA LYS A 256 -0.80 46.33 -34.65
C LYS A 256 -2.17 46.33 -35.38
N SER A 257 -2.91 47.44 -35.28
CA SER A 257 -3.81 47.87 -36.36
C SER A 257 -3.95 49.40 -36.35
N LYS A 258 -3.31 50.09 -37.30
CA LYS A 258 -3.62 51.49 -37.62
C LYS A 258 -3.02 51.93 -38.96
N HIS A 259 -3.91 52.25 -39.89
CA HIS A 259 -3.92 53.52 -40.63
C HIS A 259 -5.41 53.93 -40.78
N PRO A 260 -5.74 55.22 -41.03
CA PRO A 260 -6.44 55.99 -40.01
C PRO A 260 -7.72 56.68 -40.58
N PRO A 261 -8.41 57.64 -39.91
CA PRO A 261 -7.86 58.95 -39.53
C PRO A 261 -8.21 59.49 -38.12
N SER A 262 -7.53 60.59 -37.79
CA SER A 262 -7.91 61.67 -36.86
C SER A 262 -7.48 61.65 -35.38
N ASN A 263 -6.70 62.71 -35.08
CA ASN A 263 -6.70 63.62 -33.92
C ASN A 263 -6.07 63.31 -32.54
N SER A 264 -5.26 64.32 -32.17
CA SER A 264 -4.91 64.88 -30.84
C SER A 264 -3.81 64.27 -29.95
N ARG A 265 -2.70 65.02 -29.93
CA ARG A 265 -1.97 65.60 -28.77
C ARG A 265 -1.10 64.72 -27.84
N ASP A 266 0.20 65.04 -27.94
CA ASP A 266 1.12 65.49 -26.88
C ASP A 266 1.92 64.49 -26.00
N SER A 267 3.09 65.00 -25.58
CA SER A 267 4.09 64.53 -24.58
C SER A 267 5.17 63.49 -24.99
N GLU A 268 6.36 64.06 -25.20
CA GLU A 268 7.74 63.61 -24.89
C GLU A 268 7.91 62.30 -24.09
N SER A 269 8.87 61.41 -24.40
CA SER A 269 10.29 61.67 -24.09
C SER A 269 11.27 60.56 -24.56
N VAL A 270 12.50 61.01 -24.82
CA VAL A 270 13.81 60.34 -24.97
C VAL A 270 13.93 58.80 -24.80
N LYS A 271 14.55 58.13 -25.78
CA LYS A 271 15.06 56.74 -25.69
C LYS A 271 16.60 56.69 -25.60
N LYS A 272 17.12 55.83 -24.70
CA LYS A 272 18.43 55.17 -24.81
C LYS A 272 18.23 53.64 -24.69
N PRO A 273 18.99 52.80 -25.42
CA PRO A 273 18.74 51.35 -25.48
C PRO A 273 19.52 50.57 -24.42
N PRO A 274 19.06 49.36 -24.05
CA PRO A 274 20.00 48.24 -24.01
C PRO A 274 19.44 46.88 -24.48
N SER A 275 20.37 46.08 -25.01
CA SER A 275 20.44 44.59 -25.01
C SER A 275 19.20 43.74 -25.39
N LYS A 276 19.35 42.99 -26.48
CA LYS A 276 18.58 41.75 -26.75
C LYS A 276 18.97 40.65 -25.74
N PRO A 277 18.01 39.88 -25.20
CA PRO A 277 18.21 38.48 -24.79
C PRO A 277 17.39 37.57 -25.72
N PHE A 278 18.02 36.80 -26.59
CA PHE A 278 18.41 35.40 -26.29
C PHE A 278 17.21 34.49 -26.03
N ILE A 279 16.52 34.13 -27.12
CA ILE A 279 15.45 33.14 -27.15
C ILE A 279 16.08 31.74 -26.96
N VAL A 280 15.84 31.11 -25.82
CA VAL A 280 16.26 29.73 -25.57
C VAL A 280 15.23 28.77 -26.17
N GLU A 281 15.61 28.05 -27.23
CA GLU A 281 14.75 27.07 -27.88
C GLU A 281 14.36 25.92 -26.92
N SER A 282 13.12 25.43 -27.05
CA SER A 282 12.61 24.28 -26.28
C SER A 282 13.53 23.06 -26.42
N PRO A 283 13.82 22.28 -25.35
CA PRO A 283 14.65 21.06 -25.46
C PRO A 283 14.11 19.97 -26.39
N ALA A 284 12.82 20.01 -26.76
CA ALA A 284 12.27 19.18 -27.82
C ALA A 284 12.62 19.73 -29.21
N GLN A 285 12.56 21.06 -29.39
CA GLN A 285 12.98 21.75 -30.59
C GLN A 285 14.49 21.65 -30.80
N CYS A 286 15.31 21.81 -29.75
CA CYS A 286 16.76 21.58 -29.81
C CYS A 286 17.10 20.15 -30.24
N ARG A 287 16.36 19.14 -29.74
CA ARG A 287 16.55 17.73 -30.17
C ARG A 287 16.11 17.51 -31.62
N LEU A 288 15.00 18.09 -32.05
CA LEU A 288 14.53 18.03 -33.44
C LEU A 288 15.50 18.75 -34.39
N ASN A 289 16.01 19.92 -34.02
CA ASN A 289 16.99 20.70 -34.77
C ASN A 289 18.35 19.98 -34.82
N ALA A 290 18.80 19.37 -33.71
CA ALA A 290 19.99 18.52 -33.68
C ALA A 290 19.83 17.27 -34.57
N GLN A 291 18.69 16.58 -34.53
CA GLN A 291 18.41 15.45 -35.43
C GLN A 291 18.39 15.89 -36.91
N LYS A 292 17.75 17.02 -37.24
CA LYS A 292 17.78 17.60 -38.59
C LYS A 292 19.19 17.93 -39.06
N GLU A 293 20.03 18.51 -38.21
CA GLU A 293 21.41 18.86 -38.57
C GLU A 293 22.32 17.62 -38.66
N ILE A 294 22.09 16.58 -37.86
CA ILE A 294 22.74 15.27 -38.02
C ILE A 294 22.36 14.66 -39.38
N ILE A 295 21.08 14.65 -39.75
CA ILE A 295 20.61 14.17 -41.05
C ILE A 295 21.20 15.01 -42.20
N ARG A 296 21.30 16.34 -42.04
CA ARG A 296 21.92 17.23 -43.04
C ARG A 296 23.41 16.91 -43.23
N LYS A 297 24.15 16.71 -42.14
CA LYS A 297 25.57 16.32 -42.17
C LYS A 297 25.77 14.93 -42.77
N GLN A 298 24.90 13.96 -42.47
CA GLN A 298 24.93 12.63 -43.09
C GLN A 298 24.65 12.69 -44.60
N ARG A 299 23.68 13.51 -45.04
CA ARG A 299 23.41 13.73 -46.47
C ARG A 299 24.57 14.41 -47.20
N MET A 300 25.23 15.41 -46.58
CA MET A 300 26.42 16.04 -47.17
C MET A 300 27.57 15.03 -47.29
N LYS A 301 27.85 14.22 -46.26
CA LYS A 301 28.87 13.16 -46.33
C LYS A 301 28.57 12.11 -47.41
N LEU A 302 27.31 11.72 -47.59
CA LEU A 302 26.91 10.83 -48.69
C LEU A 302 27.10 11.48 -50.07
N ALA A 303 26.81 12.77 -50.21
CA ALA A 303 27.06 13.52 -51.45
C ALA A 303 28.57 13.66 -51.74
N GLU A 304 29.39 13.93 -50.73
CA GLU A 304 30.86 13.95 -50.83
C GLU A 304 31.41 12.57 -51.22
N GLN A 305 30.93 11.50 -50.59
CA GLN A 305 31.31 10.12 -50.95
C GLN A 305 30.91 9.78 -52.39
N ASN A 306 29.70 10.15 -52.83
CA ASN A 306 29.27 9.96 -54.21
C ASN A 306 30.13 10.77 -55.20
N LYS A 307 30.49 12.02 -54.87
CA LYS A 307 31.39 12.84 -55.68
C LYS A 307 32.79 12.21 -55.80
N ILE A 308 33.34 11.69 -54.69
CA ILE A 308 34.62 10.96 -54.70
C ILE A 308 34.51 9.68 -55.55
N ILE A 309 33.39 8.96 -55.49
CA ILE A 309 33.15 7.79 -56.36
C ILE A 309 33.08 8.19 -57.83
N GLU A 310 32.44 9.32 -58.17
CA GLU A 310 32.40 9.85 -59.54
C GLU A 310 33.79 10.31 -60.00
N GLU A 311 34.56 11.03 -59.17
CA GLU A 311 35.94 11.42 -59.47
C GLU A 311 36.88 10.22 -59.63
N LEU A 312 36.73 9.16 -58.82
CA LEU A 312 37.49 7.91 -58.97
C LEU A 312 37.10 7.16 -60.24
N LYS A 313 35.81 7.10 -60.60
CA LYS A 313 35.36 6.53 -61.88
C LYS A 313 35.89 7.33 -63.07
N LEU A 314 35.86 8.66 -63.00
CA LEU A 314 36.40 9.53 -64.04
C LEU A 314 37.92 9.33 -64.18
N LYS A 315 38.68 9.24 -63.07
CA LYS A 315 40.10 8.89 -63.11
C LYS A 315 40.34 7.51 -63.72
N GLN A 316 39.55 6.50 -63.34
CA GLN A 316 39.67 5.15 -63.89
C GLN A 316 39.39 5.10 -65.40
N VAL A 317 38.40 5.87 -65.88
CA VAL A 317 38.12 6.04 -67.31
C VAL A 317 39.24 6.82 -68.01
N GLN A 318 39.74 7.90 -67.40
CA GLN A 318 40.85 8.69 -67.93
C GLN A 318 42.12 7.84 -68.07
N GLU A 319 42.46 7.03 -67.06
CA GLU A 319 43.57 6.07 -67.12
C GLU A 319 43.34 4.95 -68.13
N ALA A 320 42.10 4.49 -68.34
CA ALA A 320 41.80 3.53 -69.39
C ALA A 320 41.96 4.15 -70.79
N ILE A 321 41.63 5.44 -70.95
CA ILE A 321 41.88 6.20 -72.18
C ILE A 321 43.39 6.40 -72.38
N THR A 322 44.15 6.78 -71.35
CA THR A 322 45.62 6.94 -71.50
C THR A 322 46.27 5.60 -71.77
N ARG A 323 45.91 4.51 -71.06
CA ARG A 323 46.42 3.16 -71.33
C ARG A 323 46.06 2.68 -72.74
N SER A 324 44.82 2.89 -73.21
CA SER A 324 44.45 2.58 -74.60
C SER A 324 45.20 3.45 -75.62
N SER A 325 45.47 4.72 -75.30
CA SER A 325 46.31 5.59 -76.15
C SER A 325 47.78 5.16 -76.16
N GLU A 326 48.31 4.69 -75.04
CA GLU A 326 49.66 4.14 -74.92
C GLU A 326 49.77 2.78 -75.61
N GLU A 327 48.76 1.91 -75.49
CA GLU A 327 48.65 0.64 -76.20
C GLU A 327 48.55 0.84 -77.71
N THR A 328 47.78 1.82 -78.19
CA THR A 328 47.71 2.13 -79.63
C THR A 328 48.97 2.82 -80.14
N VAL A 329 49.61 3.70 -79.35
CA VAL A 329 50.92 4.28 -79.69
C VAL A 329 52.03 3.22 -79.63
N ASN A 330 51.97 2.25 -78.72
CA ASN A 330 52.93 1.17 -78.61
C ASN A 330 52.70 0.14 -79.71
N ALA A 331 51.46 -0.19 -80.08
CA ALA A 331 51.16 -0.98 -81.27
C ALA A 331 51.60 -0.27 -82.56
N ALA A 332 51.47 1.06 -82.63
CA ALA A 332 52.02 1.86 -83.74
C ALA A 332 53.57 1.85 -83.74
N LYS A 333 54.23 1.85 -82.57
CA LYS A 333 55.68 1.70 -82.46
C LYS A 333 56.14 0.28 -82.78
N GLU A 334 55.43 -0.76 -82.35
CA GLU A 334 55.72 -2.17 -82.63
C GLU A 334 55.52 -2.49 -84.11
N THR A 335 54.45 -2.00 -84.74
CA THR A 335 54.29 -2.10 -86.19
C THR A 335 55.39 -1.31 -86.93
N LEU A 336 55.84 -0.16 -86.41
CA LEU A 336 56.95 0.61 -86.99
C LEU A 336 58.33 -0.04 -86.79
N THR A 337 58.55 -0.82 -85.72
CA THR A 337 59.79 -1.56 -85.47
C THR A 337 59.81 -2.94 -86.14
N HIS A 338 58.65 -3.60 -86.33
CA HIS A 338 58.52 -4.79 -87.17
C HIS A 338 58.50 -4.49 -88.68
N CYS A 339 58.31 -3.23 -89.09
CA CYS A 339 58.54 -2.79 -90.47
C CYS A 339 60.04 -2.77 -90.80
N GLY A 340 60.56 -3.92 -91.23
CA GLY A 340 61.95 -4.08 -91.67
C GLY A 340 62.39 -3.05 -92.72
N GLN A 341 63.71 -2.84 -92.85
CA GLN A 341 64.30 -1.79 -93.70
C GLN A 341 63.79 -1.80 -95.16
N GLN A 342 63.40 -2.97 -95.67
CA GLN A 342 62.84 -3.17 -97.00
C GLN A 342 61.44 -2.52 -97.12
N THR A 343 60.55 -2.70 -96.14
CA THR A 343 59.23 -2.02 -96.09
C THR A 343 59.38 -0.51 -95.90
N ARG A 344 60.38 -0.06 -95.12
CA ARG A 344 60.70 1.38 -94.97
C ARG A 344 61.14 2.01 -96.30
N ARG A 345 61.91 1.29 -97.12
CA ARG A 345 62.28 1.72 -98.48
C ARG A 345 61.09 1.68 -99.44
N THR A 346 60.27 0.62 -99.43
CA THR A 346 59.08 0.50 -100.30
C THR A 346 58.01 1.55 -99.97
N LEU A 347 57.81 1.89 -98.69
CA LEU A 347 56.87 2.94 -98.28
C LEU A 347 57.36 4.34 -98.69
N ILE A 348 58.66 4.63 -98.57
CA ILE A 348 59.26 5.87 -99.10
C ILE A 348 59.19 5.92 -100.63
N GLN A 349 59.27 4.77 -101.31
CA GLN A 349 59.17 4.68 -102.77
C GLN A 349 57.72 4.84 -103.27
N LEU A 350 56.73 4.27 -102.57
CA LEU A 350 55.30 4.51 -102.83
C LEU A 350 54.89 5.97 -102.53
N MET A 351 55.43 6.58 -101.46
CA MET A 351 55.26 8.00 -101.17
C MET A 351 56.02 8.93 -102.15
N ARG A 352 56.91 8.39 -102.99
CA ARG A 352 57.53 9.11 -104.13
C ARG A 352 56.86 8.81 -105.48
N GLN A 353 56.12 7.71 -105.61
CA GLN A 353 55.44 7.31 -106.86
C GLN A 353 53.96 7.73 -106.93
N ALA A 354 53.32 8.05 -105.79
CA ALA A 354 51.99 8.67 -105.75
C ALA A 354 52.01 10.17 -106.12
N GLY A 355 52.66 10.51 -107.25
CA GLY A 355 52.99 11.86 -107.66
C GLY A 355 51.76 12.75 -107.92
N TYR A 356 51.48 13.66 -106.99
CA TYR A 356 50.59 14.80 -107.21
C TYR A 356 51.39 16.00 -107.72
N ARG A 357 51.19 16.36 -109.00
CA ARG A 357 51.29 17.69 -109.66
C ARG A 357 51.37 17.42 -111.19
N ASP A 358 50.90 18.25 -112.13
CA ASP A 358 49.83 19.26 -112.22
C ASP A 358 49.90 19.80 -113.68
N LYS A 359 48.77 20.04 -114.38
CA LYS A 359 48.66 20.87 -115.63
C LYS A 359 49.39 20.35 -116.90
N SER A 360 49.00 20.65 -118.16
CA SER A 360 47.82 21.35 -118.75
C SER A 360 47.83 21.28 -120.32
N LEU A 361 46.67 21.58 -120.96
CA LEU A 361 46.46 21.86 -122.42
C LEU A 361 46.53 20.61 -123.35
N ILE A 362 45.90 20.49 -124.54
CA ILE A 362 45.17 21.37 -125.49
C ILE A 362 43.86 20.68 -125.98
N ALA A 363 42.90 21.43 -126.56
CA ALA A 363 41.55 20.99 -126.97
C ALA A 363 41.38 20.71 -128.52
N PRO A 364 40.19 20.77 -129.18
CA PRO A 364 39.78 19.75 -130.17
C PRO A 364 39.78 20.20 -131.66
N VAL A 365 39.68 19.24 -132.61
CA VAL A 365 39.51 19.51 -134.07
C VAL A 365 38.57 18.48 -134.75
N ARG A 366 37.89 18.87 -135.84
CA ARG A 366 36.83 18.10 -136.55
C ARG A 366 36.90 18.32 -138.09
N VAL A 367 36.45 17.34 -138.90
CA VAL A 367 36.18 17.36 -140.39
C VAL A 367 37.42 17.64 -141.32
N PRO A 368 37.44 17.35 -142.66
CA PRO A 368 36.49 16.67 -143.58
C PRO A 368 37.07 15.60 -144.58
N SER A 369 36.21 15.13 -145.51
CA SER A 369 36.43 14.33 -146.77
C SER A 369 37.35 15.06 -147.81
N PRO A 370 37.80 14.54 -149.00
CA PRO A 370 37.50 13.31 -149.81
C PRO A 370 38.82 12.57 -150.26
N PRO A 371 39.04 11.91 -151.46
CA PRO A 371 38.21 11.45 -152.61
C PRO A 371 38.44 9.95 -153.04
N LYS A 372 38.63 9.63 -154.35
CA LYS A 372 38.54 8.27 -154.97
C LYS A 372 39.75 7.84 -155.84
N PHE A 373 40.52 6.84 -155.38
CA PHE A 373 41.16 5.80 -156.24
C PHE A 373 41.02 4.38 -155.66
N LEU A 374 40.51 4.27 -154.42
CA LEU A 374 40.36 3.06 -153.61
C LEU A 374 39.65 1.88 -154.32
N ALA A 375 38.75 2.14 -155.26
CA ALA A 375 37.89 1.14 -155.91
C ALA A 375 38.64 -0.04 -156.59
N ARG A 376 39.91 0.13 -157.01
CA ARG A 376 40.72 -0.98 -157.59
C ARG A 376 41.59 -1.73 -156.57
N MET A 377 41.69 -1.21 -155.35
CA MET A 377 42.29 -1.88 -154.20
C MET A 377 41.22 -2.63 -153.38
N GLU A 378 40.00 -2.10 -153.36
CA GLU A 378 38.82 -2.62 -152.67
C GLU A 378 38.48 -4.06 -153.06
N ALA A 379 38.48 -4.38 -154.36
CA ALA A 379 38.28 -5.75 -154.88
C ALA A 379 39.35 -6.78 -154.42
N ARG A 380 40.55 -6.34 -154.01
CA ARG A 380 41.58 -7.20 -153.39
C ARG A 380 41.57 -7.16 -151.84
N ALA A 381 40.78 -6.27 -151.25
CA ALA A 381 40.58 -6.17 -149.82
C ALA A 381 39.37 -7.00 -149.34
N GLU A 382 38.30 -7.11 -150.14
CA GLU A 382 37.09 -7.86 -149.76
C GLU A 382 37.36 -9.35 -149.53
N ALA A 383 38.10 -10.01 -150.44
CA ALA A 383 38.53 -11.40 -150.25
C ALA A 383 39.39 -11.65 -148.99
N ARG A 384 39.98 -10.59 -148.39
CA ARG A 384 40.63 -10.65 -147.07
C ARG A 384 39.67 -10.32 -145.92
N LYS A 385 38.71 -9.40 -146.11
CA LYS A 385 37.68 -9.05 -145.12
C LYS A 385 36.80 -10.24 -144.75
N ASP A 386 36.42 -11.08 -145.71
CA ASP A 386 35.48 -12.19 -145.43
C ASP A 386 36.09 -13.29 -144.53
N ARG A 387 37.40 -13.58 -144.65
CA ARG A 387 38.12 -14.45 -143.70
C ARG A 387 38.25 -13.85 -142.29
N VAL A 388 38.15 -12.53 -142.15
CA VAL A 388 38.20 -11.82 -140.86
C VAL A 388 36.82 -11.76 -140.21
N LYS A 389 35.77 -11.41 -140.97
CA LYS A 389 34.36 -11.37 -140.52
C LYS A 389 33.95 -12.66 -139.80
N LEU A 390 34.19 -13.81 -140.44
CA LEU A 390 33.87 -15.14 -139.91
C LEU A 390 34.57 -15.45 -138.57
N ARG A 391 35.72 -14.81 -138.29
CA ARG A 391 36.48 -14.97 -137.04
C ARG A 391 36.06 -13.97 -135.96
N GLU A 392 35.58 -12.78 -136.34
CA GLU A 392 35.03 -11.79 -135.41
C GLU A 392 33.61 -12.15 -134.92
N GLU A 393 32.76 -12.67 -135.80
CA GLU A 393 31.41 -13.15 -135.44
C GLU A 393 31.48 -14.33 -134.44
N ALA A 394 32.45 -15.22 -134.61
CA ALA A 394 32.74 -16.30 -133.66
C ALA A 394 33.24 -15.80 -132.29
N ARG A 395 33.95 -14.65 -132.23
CA ARG A 395 34.35 -14.00 -130.98
C ARG A 395 33.19 -13.25 -130.32
N ARG A 396 32.32 -12.60 -131.09
CA ARG A 396 31.14 -11.89 -130.56
C ARG A 396 30.15 -12.85 -129.90
N LYS A 397 29.84 -13.99 -130.51
CA LYS A 397 28.95 -15.00 -129.89
C LYS A 397 29.44 -15.49 -128.52
N LYS A 398 30.75 -15.76 -128.37
CA LYS A 398 31.30 -16.22 -127.07
C LYS A 398 31.15 -15.18 -125.95
N LEU A 399 31.38 -13.90 -126.23
CA LEU A 399 31.21 -12.81 -125.25
C LEU A 399 29.73 -12.54 -124.93
N GLU A 400 28.82 -12.79 -125.87
CA GLU A 400 27.38 -12.64 -125.62
C GLU A 400 26.83 -13.80 -124.76
N ASP A 401 27.29 -15.03 -124.99
CA ASP A 401 26.92 -16.20 -124.17
C ASP A 401 27.53 -16.15 -122.75
N GLU A 402 28.72 -15.57 -122.54
CA GLU A 402 29.24 -15.30 -121.20
C GLU A 402 28.38 -14.28 -120.45
N LYS A 403 28.03 -13.15 -121.09
CA LYS A 403 27.17 -12.13 -120.47
C LYS A 403 25.78 -12.68 -120.11
N ARG A 404 25.19 -13.51 -120.98
CA ARG A 404 23.90 -14.16 -120.68
C ARG A 404 23.98 -15.13 -119.50
N LYS A 405 25.13 -15.81 -119.31
CA LYS A 405 25.36 -16.68 -118.13
C LYS A 405 25.58 -15.88 -116.86
N GLU A 406 26.35 -14.79 -116.90
CA GLU A 406 26.57 -13.92 -115.74
C GLU A 406 25.28 -13.19 -115.30
N GLU A 407 24.48 -12.71 -116.25
CA GLU A 407 23.20 -12.06 -115.96
C GLU A 407 22.14 -13.07 -115.46
N ALA A 408 22.16 -14.31 -115.97
CA ALA A 408 21.36 -15.40 -115.42
C ALA A 408 21.80 -15.77 -113.99
N ALA A 409 23.11 -15.83 -113.72
CA ALA A 409 23.65 -16.09 -112.39
C ALA A 409 23.28 -14.96 -111.40
N ARG A 410 23.38 -13.69 -111.79
CA ARG A 410 22.95 -12.56 -110.96
C ARG A 410 21.45 -12.56 -110.70
N ARG A 411 20.61 -12.91 -111.68
CA ARG A 411 19.16 -13.06 -111.45
C ARG A 411 18.82 -14.26 -110.56
N ALA A 412 19.59 -15.37 -110.64
CA ALA A 412 19.45 -16.49 -109.72
C ALA A 412 19.86 -16.09 -108.28
N GLU A 413 21.03 -15.46 -108.09
CA GLU A 413 21.46 -14.98 -106.77
C GLU A 413 20.49 -13.94 -106.18
N GLU A 414 19.95 -13.03 -106.98
CA GLU A 414 19.01 -12.03 -106.47
C GLU A 414 17.64 -12.64 -106.13
N GLN A 415 17.21 -13.68 -106.85
CA GLN A 415 16.03 -14.46 -106.48
C GLN A 415 16.26 -15.27 -105.20
N GLU A 416 17.43 -15.90 -105.03
CA GLU A 416 17.79 -16.61 -103.79
C GLU A 416 17.93 -15.64 -102.60
N ARG A 417 18.55 -14.46 -102.77
CA ARG A 417 18.59 -13.43 -101.72
C ARG A 417 17.18 -12.93 -101.36
N LYS A 418 16.27 -12.78 -102.33
CA LYS A 418 14.87 -12.42 -102.06
C LYS A 418 14.10 -13.55 -101.37
N ARG A 419 14.36 -14.82 -101.71
CA ARG A 419 13.81 -16.00 -101.01
C ARG A 419 14.30 -16.04 -99.57
N LEU A 420 15.61 -15.97 -99.33
CA LEU A 420 16.21 -15.95 -97.99
C LEU A 420 15.74 -14.74 -97.17
N GLN A 421 15.56 -13.56 -97.76
CA GLN A 421 15.03 -12.39 -97.05
C GLN A 421 13.54 -12.55 -96.72
N GLN A 422 12.74 -13.14 -97.61
CA GLN A 422 11.34 -13.49 -97.32
C GLN A 422 11.25 -14.57 -96.24
N GLU A 423 12.10 -15.59 -96.27
CA GLU A 423 12.17 -16.64 -95.26
C GLU A 423 12.61 -16.08 -93.90
N ALA A 424 13.71 -15.32 -93.84
CA ALA A 424 14.15 -14.61 -92.64
C ALA A 424 13.07 -13.65 -92.09
N SER A 425 12.27 -12.99 -92.95
CA SER A 425 11.14 -12.18 -92.49
C SER A 425 9.97 -13.00 -91.93
N ARG A 426 9.70 -14.19 -92.49
CA ARG A 426 8.70 -15.14 -91.98
C ARG A 426 9.16 -15.76 -90.67
N GLU A 427 10.44 -16.06 -90.52
CA GLU A 427 11.04 -16.54 -89.27
C GLU A 427 11.08 -15.47 -88.19
N ALA A 428 11.54 -14.25 -88.52
CA ALA A 428 11.46 -13.12 -87.61
C ALA A 428 10.02 -12.82 -87.17
N ARG A 429 9.02 -13.04 -88.05
CA ARG A 429 7.60 -12.96 -87.70
C ARG A 429 7.17 -14.08 -86.76
N ARG A 430 7.50 -15.36 -87.05
CA ARG A 430 7.23 -16.50 -86.15
C ARG A 430 7.82 -16.27 -84.75
N ILE A 431 9.10 -15.87 -84.68
CA ILE A 431 9.81 -15.57 -83.44
C ILE A 431 9.17 -14.40 -82.67
N ARG A 432 8.66 -13.36 -83.36
CA ARG A 432 7.93 -12.26 -82.70
C ARG A 432 6.59 -12.72 -82.16
N GLU A 433 5.80 -13.44 -82.95
CA GLU A 433 4.49 -13.98 -82.54
C GLU A 433 4.65 -14.96 -81.36
N GLU A 434 5.68 -15.80 -81.34
CA GLU A 434 6.01 -16.68 -80.22
C GLU A 434 6.40 -15.88 -78.96
N ARG A 435 7.24 -14.85 -79.08
CA ARG A 435 7.58 -13.95 -77.96
C ARG A 435 6.38 -13.14 -77.46
N GLU A 436 5.41 -12.84 -78.31
CA GLU A 436 4.17 -12.18 -77.92
C GLU A 436 3.20 -13.13 -77.21
N ARG A 437 3.07 -14.37 -77.70
CA ARG A 437 2.35 -15.45 -76.98
C ARG A 437 2.98 -15.72 -75.62
N GLN A 438 4.31 -15.82 -75.52
CA GLN A 438 5.02 -15.97 -74.25
C GLN A 438 4.75 -14.81 -73.29
N ARG A 439 4.90 -13.55 -73.75
CA ARG A 439 4.59 -12.36 -72.91
C ARG A 439 3.12 -12.31 -72.49
N ALA A 440 2.18 -12.70 -73.36
CA ALA A 440 0.77 -12.80 -73.01
C ALA A 440 0.51 -13.87 -71.94
N HIS A 441 1.10 -15.06 -72.08
CA HIS A 441 1.02 -16.12 -71.07
C HIS A 441 1.66 -15.72 -69.72
N GLU A 442 2.78 -15.00 -69.73
CA GLU A 442 3.37 -14.44 -68.52
C GLU A 442 2.45 -13.42 -67.85
N VAL A 443 1.89 -12.47 -68.61
CA VAL A 443 0.92 -11.49 -68.09
C VAL A 443 -0.33 -12.16 -67.53
N GLU A 444 -0.86 -13.20 -68.18
CA GLU A 444 -1.96 -14.00 -67.61
C GLU A 444 -1.56 -14.74 -66.33
N ARG A 445 -0.36 -15.32 -66.29
CA ARG A 445 0.17 -15.98 -65.09
C ARG A 445 0.28 -15.00 -63.93
N TYR A 446 0.83 -13.80 -64.16
CA TYR A 446 0.88 -12.73 -63.17
C TYR A 446 -0.51 -12.26 -62.74
N LYS A 447 -1.47 -12.09 -63.67
CA LYS A 447 -2.88 -11.78 -63.32
C LYS A 447 -3.50 -12.85 -62.43
N LYS A 448 -3.31 -14.15 -62.74
CA LYS A 448 -3.80 -15.28 -61.94
C LYS A 448 -3.17 -15.32 -60.55
N LEU A 449 -1.85 -15.11 -60.45
CA LEU A 449 -1.12 -15.05 -59.18
C LEU A 449 -1.54 -13.84 -58.33
N ASN A 450 -1.70 -12.65 -58.93
CA ASN A 450 -2.18 -11.47 -58.22
C ASN A 450 -3.62 -11.64 -57.74
N ALA A 451 -4.52 -12.22 -58.55
CA ALA A 451 -5.88 -12.52 -58.13
C ALA A 451 -5.92 -13.52 -56.95
N MET A 452 -5.02 -14.51 -56.95
CA MET A 452 -4.87 -15.45 -55.83
C MET A 452 -4.32 -14.76 -54.57
N ALA A 453 -3.33 -13.87 -54.72
CA ALA A 453 -2.76 -13.08 -53.63
C ALA A 453 -3.79 -12.10 -53.04
N GLU A 454 -4.59 -11.44 -53.88
CA GLU A 454 -5.72 -10.61 -53.44
C GLU A 454 -6.78 -11.43 -52.70
N ALA A 455 -7.17 -12.59 -53.22
CA ALA A 455 -8.14 -13.46 -52.56
C ALA A 455 -7.63 -13.94 -51.19
N PHE A 456 -6.34 -14.27 -51.09
CA PHE A 456 -5.68 -14.59 -49.82
C PHE A 456 -5.67 -13.38 -48.87
N TYR A 457 -5.30 -12.20 -49.36
CA TYR A 457 -5.24 -10.97 -48.57
C TYR A 457 -6.62 -10.55 -48.05
N ARG A 458 -7.67 -10.63 -48.88
CA ARG A 458 -9.06 -10.39 -48.46
C ARG A 458 -9.51 -11.39 -47.38
N LYS A 459 -9.19 -12.68 -47.53
CA LYS A 459 -9.46 -13.71 -46.50
C LYS A 459 -8.69 -13.46 -45.19
N TYR A 460 -7.41 -13.06 -45.29
CA TYR A 460 -6.57 -12.73 -44.14
C TYR A 460 -7.07 -11.49 -43.40
N LEU A 461 -7.39 -10.41 -44.12
CA LEU A 461 -7.99 -9.19 -43.55
C LEU A 461 -9.33 -9.49 -42.85
N LEU A 462 -10.20 -10.27 -43.47
CA LEU A 462 -11.47 -10.66 -42.87
C LEU A 462 -11.27 -11.46 -41.58
N ARG A 463 -10.37 -12.45 -41.58
CA ARG A 463 -10.00 -13.19 -40.36
C ARG A 463 -9.46 -12.26 -39.29
N ARG A 464 -8.50 -11.37 -39.62
CA ARG A 464 -7.90 -10.41 -38.67
C ARG A 464 -8.95 -9.45 -38.09
N TYR A 465 -9.89 -8.97 -38.90
CA TYR A 465 -10.96 -8.08 -38.46
C TYR A 465 -11.96 -8.80 -37.55
N ILE A 466 -12.36 -10.03 -37.90
CA ILE A 466 -13.21 -10.88 -37.04
C ILE A 466 -12.51 -11.17 -35.71
N THR A 467 -11.23 -11.54 -35.71
CA THR A 467 -10.44 -11.76 -34.49
C THR A 467 -10.40 -10.49 -33.63
N ALA A 468 -10.10 -9.33 -34.22
CA ALA A 468 -10.08 -8.05 -33.50
C ALA A 468 -11.46 -7.66 -32.93
N LEU A 469 -12.57 -7.97 -33.62
CA LEU A 469 -13.92 -7.76 -33.10
C LEU A 469 -14.24 -8.70 -31.93
N VAL A 470 -13.84 -9.98 -32.01
CA VAL A 470 -14.01 -10.96 -30.92
C VAL A 470 -13.16 -10.55 -29.71
N GLU A 471 -11.91 -10.16 -29.91
CA GLU A 471 -11.04 -9.61 -28.85
C GLU A 471 -11.64 -8.36 -28.21
N LYS A 472 -12.14 -7.41 -29.02
CA LYS A 472 -12.82 -6.22 -28.51
C LYS A 472 -14.05 -6.58 -27.67
N LYS A 473 -14.95 -7.44 -28.17
CA LYS A 473 -16.11 -7.94 -27.43
C LYS A 473 -15.68 -8.59 -26.10
N ASN A 474 -14.70 -9.47 -26.14
CA ASN A 474 -14.21 -10.17 -24.94
C ASN A 474 -13.60 -9.20 -23.92
N ASN A 475 -12.87 -8.18 -24.37
CA ASN A 475 -12.31 -7.13 -23.51
C ASN A 475 -13.39 -6.23 -22.91
N ASP A 476 -14.41 -5.86 -23.67
CA ASP A 476 -15.52 -5.03 -23.18
C ASP A 476 -16.44 -5.83 -22.23
N MET A 477 -16.66 -7.13 -22.47
CA MET A 477 -17.30 -8.05 -21.52
C MET A 477 -16.51 -8.18 -20.22
N LYS A 478 -15.17 -8.34 -20.29
CA LYS A 478 -14.31 -8.37 -19.09
C LYS A 478 -14.40 -7.07 -18.29
N LYS A 479 -14.34 -5.90 -18.95
CA LYS A 479 -14.52 -4.60 -18.28
C LYS A 479 -15.88 -4.48 -17.59
N ALA A 480 -16.95 -4.97 -18.22
CA ALA A 480 -18.29 -4.95 -17.64
C ALA A 480 -18.39 -5.85 -16.40
N ASP A 481 -17.82 -7.06 -16.46
CA ASP A 481 -17.74 -7.99 -15.34
C ASP A 481 -16.87 -7.45 -14.18
N ASP A 482 -15.70 -6.91 -14.47
CA ASP A 482 -14.83 -6.24 -13.49
C ASP A 482 -15.51 -5.03 -12.83
N TYR A 483 -16.26 -4.24 -13.61
CA TYR A 483 -17.05 -3.13 -13.09
C TYR A 483 -18.20 -3.62 -12.19
N TYR A 484 -18.94 -4.65 -12.62
CA TYR A 484 -20.00 -5.26 -11.83
C TYR A 484 -19.47 -5.82 -10.51
N LYS A 485 -18.39 -6.62 -10.55
CA LYS A 485 -17.69 -7.16 -9.38
C LYS A 485 -17.24 -6.04 -8.44
N ARG A 486 -16.63 -4.97 -8.96
CA ARG A 486 -16.19 -3.82 -8.15
C ARG A 486 -17.36 -3.08 -7.49
N CYS A 487 -18.47 -2.89 -8.20
CA CYS A 487 -19.68 -2.27 -7.67
C CYS A 487 -20.35 -3.15 -6.60
N LEU A 488 -20.44 -4.46 -6.82
CA LEU A 488 -20.97 -5.42 -5.85
C LEU A 488 -20.11 -5.46 -4.59
N LEU A 489 -18.79 -5.61 -4.73
CA LEU A 489 -17.85 -5.57 -3.61
C LEU A 489 -17.98 -4.25 -2.82
N ARG A 490 -18.02 -3.10 -3.50
CA ARG A 490 -18.22 -1.80 -2.85
C ARG A 490 -19.53 -1.75 -2.05
N LYS A 491 -20.63 -2.26 -2.62
CA LYS A 491 -21.94 -2.32 -1.93
C LYS A 491 -21.89 -3.22 -0.70
N VAL A 492 -21.34 -4.43 -0.83
CA VAL A 492 -21.23 -5.40 0.28
C VAL A 492 -20.30 -4.89 1.38
N PHE A 493 -19.11 -4.38 1.05
CA PHE A 493 -18.19 -3.80 2.04
C PHE A 493 -18.77 -2.57 2.72
N MET A 494 -19.54 -1.73 2.02
CA MET A 494 -20.19 -0.58 2.64
C MET A 494 -21.30 -1.02 3.61
N MET A 495 -22.14 -1.98 3.24
CA MET A 495 -23.15 -2.55 4.15
C MET A 495 -22.51 -3.22 5.38
N TRP A 496 -21.48 -4.06 5.17
CA TRP A 496 -20.75 -4.70 6.26
C TRP A 496 -20.07 -3.69 7.19
N ARG A 497 -19.46 -2.64 6.64
CA ARG A 497 -18.87 -1.55 7.42
C ARG A 497 -19.92 -0.82 8.26
N MET A 498 -21.04 -0.41 7.66
CA MET A 498 -22.12 0.29 8.36
C MET A 498 -22.70 -0.57 9.49
N GLU A 499 -22.96 -1.86 9.24
CA GLU A 499 -23.45 -2.78 10.26
C GLU A 499 -22.42 -3.02 11.38
N THR A 500 -21.13 -3.16 11.03
CA THR A 500 -20.05 -3.31 12.01
C THR A 500 -19.89 -2.06 12.87
N GLU A 501 -19.94 -0.87 12.28
CA GLU A 501 -19.91 0.42 13.00
C GLU A 501 -21.13 0.56 13.92
N ARG A 502 -22.34 0.18 13.46
CA ARG A 502 -23.58 0.16 14.26
C ARG A 502 -23.48 -0.80 15.45
N GLN A 503 -23.03 -2.03 15.23
CA GLN A 503 -22.84 -3.05 16.27
C GLN A 503 -21.79 -2.62 17.30
N ASN A 504 -20.69 -2.03 16.85
CA ASN A 504 -19.66 -1.49 17.74
C ASN A 504 -20.19 -0.31 18.58
N LYS A 505 -20.98 0.58 17.99
CA LYS A 505 -21.63 1.68 18.72
C LYS A 505 -22.57 1.16 19.82
N ILE A 506 -23.44 0.20 19.51
CA ILE A 506 -24.35 -0.42 20.49
C ILE A 506 -23.57 -1.11 21.63
N LYS A 507 -22.51 -1.85 21.30
CA LYS A 507 -21.64 -2.48 22.31
C LYS A 507 -20.95 -1.44 23.19
N PHE A 508 -20.48 -0.33 22.62
CA PHE A 508 -19.84 0.76 23.35
C PHE A 508 -20.81 1.49 24.28
N GLU A 509 -22.02 1.78 23.82
CA GLU A 509 -23.10 2.37 24.62
C GLU A 509 -23.51 1.44 25.79
N LEU A 510 -23.64 0.14 25.53
CA LEU A 510 -23.93 -0.87 26.56
C LEU A 510 -22.81 -0.95 27.61
N VAL A 511 -21.55 -1.03 27.20
CA VAL A 511 -20.39 -1.05 28.12
C VAL A 511 -20.32 0.24 28.94
N THR A 512 -20.53 1.40 28.33
CA THR A 512 -20.54 2.70 29.01
C THR A 512 -21.68 2.77 30.03
N SER A 513 -22.89 2.32 29.66
CA SER A 513 -24.05 2.27 30.55
C SER A 513 -23.82 1.32 31.74
N LEU A 514 -23.28 0.12 31.50
CA LEU A 514 -22.93 -0.84 32.55
C LEU A 514 -21.84 -0.30 33.49
N TYR A 515 -20.80 0.35 32.94
CA TYR A 515 -19.74 0.98 33.72
C TYR A 515 -20.30 2.09 34.62
N ASN A 516 -21.09 3.02 34.06
CA ASN A 516 -21.72 4.10 34.80
C ASN A 516 -22.66 3.58 35.90
N ARG A 517 -23.47 2.56 35.60
CA ARG A 517 -24.35 1.91 36.57
C ARG A 517 -23.57 1.25 37.72
N ASN A 518 -22.45 0.59 37.40
CA ASN A 518 -21.60 -0.05 38.41
C ASN A 518 -20.89 1.00 39.28
N LEU A 519 -20.38 2.08 38.68
CA LEU A 519 -19.75 3.21 39.38
C LEU A 519 -20.72 3.89 40.35
N LEU A 520 -21.94 4.21 39.88
CA LEU A 520 -23.00 4.77 40.71
C LEU A 520 -23.39 3.82 41.85
N ARG A 521 -23.52 2.51 41.59
CA ARG A 521 -23.80 1.51 42.62
C ARG A 521 -22.69 1.47 43.68
N TYR A 522 -21.42 1.54 43.27
CA TYR A 522 -20.29 1.51 44.20
C TYR A 522 -20.20 2.80 45.04
N GLY A 523 -20.40 3.96 44.41
CA GLY A 523 -20.46 5.26 45.07
C GLY A 523 -21.62 5.35 46.09
N LEU A 524 -22.83 4.94 45.69
CA LEU A 524 -23.99 4.90 46.59
C LEU A 524 -23.81 3.91 47.75
N GLN A 525 -23.17 2.76 47.52
CA GLN A 525 -22.87 1.80 48.57
C GLN A 525 -21.86 2.38 49.58
N LYS A 526 -20.78 3.03 49.10
CA LYS A 526 -19.80 3.70 49.96
C LYS A 526 -20.40 4.88 50.72
N TRP A 527 -21.22 5.70 50.08
CA TRP A 527 -21.96 6.78 50.75
C TRP A 527 -22.91 6.25 51.83
N LYS A 528 -23.61 5.13 51.56
CA LYS A 528 -24.46 4.44 52.55
C LYS A 528 -23.66 3.87 53.73
N GLU A 529 -22.44 3.41 53.51
CA GLU A 529 -21.53 2.99 54.59
C GLU A 529 -21.09 4.18 55.44
N VAL A 530 -20.70 5.31 54.84
CA VAL A 530 -20.36 6.56 55.55
C VAL A 530 -21.56 7.09 56.34
N ALA A 531 -22.76 7.13 55.75
CA ALA A 531 -23.97 7.61 56.44
C ALA A 531 -24.38 6.70 57.62
N LYS A 532 -24.09 5.40 57.55
CA LYS A 532 -24.26 4.48 58.70
C LYS A 532 -23.20 4.72 59.78
N GLU A 533 -21.96 4.98 59.38
CA GLU A 533 -20.88 5.30 60.31
C GLU A 533 -21.19 6.58 61.09
N GLU A 534 -21.63 7.62 60.39
CA GLU A 534 -21.95 8.90 61.03
C GLU A 534 -23.12 8.78 62.01
N LYS A 535 -24.18 8.03 61.66
CA LYS A 535 -25.27 7.70 62.60
C LYS A 535 -24.80 6.92 63.84
N ARG A 536 -23.76 6.08 63.74
CA ARG A 536 -23.19 5.38 64.90
C ARG A 536 -22.43 6.34 65.79
N LYS A 537 -21.60 7.23 65.24
CA LYS A 537 -20.89 8.26 66.00
C LYS A 537 -21.83 9.22 66.70
N ASP A 538 -22.87 9.67 66.00
CA ASP A 538 -23.93 10.54 66.51
C ASP A 538 -24.70 9.88 67.67
N GLN A 539 -24.97 8.57 67.60
CA GLN A 539 -25.52 7.84 68.74
C GLN A 539 -24.54 7.75 69.91
N VAL A 540 -23.28 7.38 69.68
CA VAL A 540 -22.24 7.33 70.73
C VAL A 540 -22.04 8.70 71.38
N ALA A 541 -22.15 9.79 70.61
CA ALA A 541 -22.08 11.16 71.14
C ALA A 541 -23.26 11.48 72.06
N ARG A 542 -24.49 11.09 71.70
CA ARG A 542 -25.67 11.18 72.59
C ARG A 542 -25.46 10.37 73.87
N ASP A 543 -25.17 9.08 73.74
CA ASP A 543 -24.98 8.17 74.87
C ASP A 543 -23.89 8.68 75.84
N PHE A 544 -22.81 9.25 75.30
CA PHE A 544 -21.73 9.86 76.08
C PHE A 544 -22.16 11.15 76.79
N CYS A 545 -22.93 12.02 76.12
CA CYS A 545 -23.51 13.22 76.73
C CYS A 545 -24.46 12.86 77.87
N ASP A 546 -25.37 11.90 77.66
CA ASP A 546 -26.33 11.42 78.66
C ASP A 546 -25.61 10.80 79.85
N MET A 547 -24.60 9.94 79.62
CA MET A 547 -23.77 9.37 80.68
C MET A 547 -23.04 10.46 81.51
N ARG A 548 -22.49 11.50 80.87
CA ARG A 548 -21.84 12.61 81.59
C ARG A 548 -22.86 13.44 82.37
N LEU A 549 -24.05 13.65 81.83
CA LEU A 549 -25.13 14.40 82.48
C LEU A 549 -25.66 13.65 83.71
N GLN A 550 -25.96 12.36 83.57
CA GLN A 550 -26.33 11.48 84.67
C GLN A 550 -25.27 11.48 85.77
N ASN A 551 -23.99 11.28 85.42
CA ASN A 551 -22.88 11.32 86.39
C ASN A 551 -22.78 12.66 87.13
N LYS A 552 -23.02 13.80 86.45
CA LYS A 552 -23.10 15.12 87.08
C LYS A 552 -24.23 15.19 88.12
N TYR A 553 -25.44 14.73 87.77
CA TYR A 553 -26.58 14.74 88.69
C TYR A 553 -26.43 13.74 89.84
N PHE A 554 -25.95 12.52 89.60
CA PHE A 554 -25.66 11.55 90.67
C PHE A 554 -24.63 12.08 91.67
N LYS A 555 -23.60 12.80 91.22
CA LYS A 555 -22.65 13.47 92.11
C LYS A 555 -23.31 14.55 92.96
N MET A 556 -24.12 15.44 92.37
CA MET A 556 -24.83 16.48 93.12
C MET A 556 -25.85 15.87 94.11
N TRP A 557 -26.56 14.82 93.71
CA TRP A 557 -27.51 14.13 94.57
C TRP A 557 -26.82 13.43 95.75
N LYS A 558 -25.68 12.76 95.52
CA LYS A 558 -24.86 12.17 96.60
C LYS A 558 -24.41 13.24 97.60
N ILE A 559 -23.95 14.41 97.13
CA ILE A 559 -23.58 15.53 98.00
C ILE A 559 -24.80 15.99 98.82
N LYS A 560 -25.96 16.20 98.18
CA LYS A 560 -27.19 16.62 98.87
C LYS A 560 -27.72 15.60 99.89
N ILE A 561 -27.58 14.29 99.63
CA ILE A 561 -27.90 13.24 100.62
C ILE A 561 -26.98 13.33 101.83
N ILE A 562 -25.68 13.53 101.63
CA ILE A 562 -24.71 13.65 102.73
C ILE A 562 -25.01 14.92 103.55
N GLU A 563 -25.25 16.06 102.90
CA GLU A 563 -25.68 17.30 103.57
C GLU A 563 -26.96 17.09 104.40
N TYR A 564 -27.99 16.44 103.82
CA TYR A 564 -29.23 16.15 104.52
C TYR A 564 -29.00 15.24 105.74
N LYS A 565 -28.21 14.17 105.61
CA LYS A 565 -27.93 13.25 106.72
C LYS A 565 -27.11 13.93 107.83
N VAL A 566 -26.18 14.83 107.47
CA VAL A 566 -25.48 15.67 108.45
C VAL A 566 -26.45 16.60 109.19
N GLU A 567 -27.41 17.22 108.49
CA GLU A 567 -28.39 18.11 109.12
C GLU A 567 -29.46 17.36 109.94
N GLU A 568 -29.79 16.14 109.57
CA GLU A 568 -30.58 15.21 110.39
C GLU A 568 -29.83 14.86 111.69
N LEU A 569 -28.57 14.42 111.61
CA LEU A 569 -27.74 14.12 112.78
C LEU A 569 -27.55 15.33 113.72
N LYS A 570 -27.47 16.56 113.19
CA LYS A 570 -27.48 17.78 114.03
C LYS A 570 -28.80 17.96 114.78
N ARG A 571 -29.94 17.77 114.10
CA ARG A 571 -31.28 17.88 114.70
C ARG A 571 -31.52 16.80 115.75
N GLU A 572 -31.09 15.57 115.50
CA GLU A 572 -31.10 14.48 116.48
C GLU A 572 -30.26 14.82 117.72
N ARG A 573 -29.03 15.33 117.55
CA ARG A 573 -28.17 15.77 118.67
C ARG A 573 -28.81 16.90 119.48
N LEU A 574 -29.41 17.88 118.83
CA LEU A 574 -30.11 18.99 119.50
C LEU A 574 -31.35 18.50 120.27
N ALA A 575 -32.12 17.56 119.69
CA ALA A 575 -33.25 16.94 120.37
C ALA A 575 -32.80 16.12 121.60
N LEU A 576 -31.69 15.39 121.51
CA LEU A 576 -31.08 14.67 122.64
C LEU A 576 -30.60 15.64 123.73
N GLN A 577 -29.93 16.74 123.36
CA GLN A 577 -29.51 17.78 124.31
C GLN A 577 -30.70 18.38 125.07
N HIS A 578 -31.77 18.78 124.36
CA HIS A 578 -32.99 19.27 125.01
C HIS A 578 -33.69 18.21 125.88
N TYR A 579 -33.66 16.94 125.50
CA TYR A 579 -34.17 15.85 126.33
C TYR A 579 -33.34 15.70 127.61
N GLU A 580 -32.01 15.70 127.51
CA GLU A 580 -31.11 15.68 128.66
C GLU A 580 -31.30 16.90 129.58
N GLU A 581 -31.40 18.11 129.04
CA GLU A 581 -31.67 19.34 129.79
C GLU A 581 -32.98 19.22 130.56
N LYS A 582 -34.07 18.81 129.88
CA LYS A 582 -35.37 18.57 130.50
C LYS A 582 -35.31 17.49 131.59
N LEU A 583 -34.50 16.46 131.39
CA LEU A 583 -34.30 15.37 132.36
C LEU A 583 -33.49 15.85 133.57
N LYS A 584 -32.40 16.61 133.36
CA LYS A 584 -31.60 17.28 134.41
C LYS A 584 -32.47 18.21 135.24
N ILE A 585 -33.29 19.05 134.60
CA ILE A 585 -34.27 19.94 135.28
C ILE A 585 -35.30 19.12 136.09
N LYS A 586 -35.84 18.04 135.53
CA LYS A 586 -36.81 17.17 136.23
C LYS A 586 -36.19 16.55 137.49
N TYR A 587 -35.01 15.94 137.38
CA TYR A 587 -34.35 15.33 138.53
C TYR A 587 -33.86 16.35 139.55
N PHE A 588 -33.35 17.50 139.11
CA PHE A 588 -32.97 18.60 140.01
C PHE A 588 -34.17 19.13 140.80
N ASN A 589 -35.33 19.32 140.16
CA ASN A 589 -36.57 19.70 140.87
C ASN A 589 -37.06 18.61 141.83
N MET A 590 -36.89 17.33 141.49
CA MET A 590 -37.22 16.22 142.39
C MET A 590 -36.29 16.17 143.61
N TRP A 591 -34.99 16.42 143.41
CA TRP A 591 -33.99 16.56 144.46
C TRP A 591 -34.25 17.80 145.33
N LYS A 592 -34.61 18.94 144.74
CA LYS A 592 -34.97 20.17 145.47
C LYS A 592 -36.19 19.97 146.39
N ARG A 593 -37.17 19.14 145.99
CA ARG A 593 -38.32 18.74 146.82
C ARG A 593 -38.02 17.61 147.80
N TYR A 594 -36.87 16.95 147.70
CA TYR A 594 -36.53 15.81 148.55
C TYR A 594 -36.50 16.16 150.06
N PRO A 595 -35.94 17.30 150.50
CA PRO A 595 -36.00 17.72 151.91
C PRO A 595 -37.43 17.87 152.46
N GLU A 596 -38.37 18.36 151.65
CA GLU A 596 -39.79 18.48 152.03
C GLU A 596 -40.45 17.09 152.17
N MET A 597 -40.03 16.13 151.35
CA MET A 597 -40.54 14.75 151.40
C MET A 597 -39.85 13.87 152.45
N ILE A 598 -38.63 14.18 152.89
CA ILE A 598 -37.88 13.39 153.88
C ILE A 598 -38.71 13.13 155.16
N PRO A 599 -39.33 14.13 155.82
CA PRO A 599 -40.16 13.89 157.01
C PRO A 599 -41.32 12.93 156.73
N VAL A 600 -42.02 13.08 155.60
CA VAL A 600 -43.15 12.21 155.22
C VAL A 600 -42.70 10.78 154.90
N ILE A 601 -41.53 10.62 154.27
CA ILE A 601 -40.94 9.31 153.97
C ILE A 601 -40.46 8.64 155.26
N LEU A 602 -39.81 9.38 156.16
CA LEU A 602 -39.40 8.88 157.48
C LEU A 602 -40.60 8.51 158.34
N GLU A 603 -41.68 9.30 158.33
CA GLU A 603 -42.89 8.99 159.09
C GLU A 603 -43.62 7.76 158.52
N ARG A 604 -43.75 7.66 157.18
CA ARG A 604 -44.23 6.42 156.54
C ARG A 604 -43.30 5.22 156.77
N LYS A 605 -42.01 5.43 157.09
CA LYS A 605 -41.07 4.36 157.47
C LYS A 605 -41.21 4.00 158.95
N ARG A 606 -41.43 4.98 159.85
CA ARG A 606 -41.78 4.78 161.27
C ARG A 606 -43.08 4.00 161.41
N ILE A 607 -44.16 4.47 160.78
CA ILE A 607 -45.47 3.79 160.77
C ILE A 607 -45.32 2.36 160.23
N ARG A 608 -44.59 2.14 159.13
CA ARG A 608 -44.31 0.77 158.64
C ARG A 608 -43.44 -0.06 159.58
N ASN A 609 -42.48 0.52 160.29
CA ASN A 609 -41.68 -0.20 161.28
C ASN A 609 -42.51 -0.56 162.51
N MET A 610 -43.34 0.35 163.02
CA MET A 610 -44.29 0.09 164.10
C MET A 610 -45.27 -1.04 163.72
N TRP A 611 -45.83 -1.04 162.51
CA TRP A 611 -46.63 -2.18 162.03
C TRP A 611 -45.82 -3.48 161.90
N ARG A 612 -44.52 -3.40 161.57
CA ARG A 612 -43.63 -4.57 161.52
C ARG A 612 -43.36 -5.13 162.92
N GLU A 613 -43.14 -4.27 163.90
CA GLU A 613 -42.98 -4.62 165.31
C GLU A 613 -44.26 -5.25 165.86
N ILE A 614 -45.44 -4.64 165.64
CA ILE A 614 -46.75 -5.20 166.04
C ILE A 614 -47.01 -6.57 165.39
N VAL A 615 -46.72 -6.72 164.09
CA VAL A 615 -46.92 -8.02 163.42
C VAL A 615 -45.92 -9.08 163.93
N GLN A 616 -44.70 -8.67 164.29
CA GLN A 616 -43.68 -9.57 164.86
C GLN A 616 -43.97 -9.92 166.33
N GLU A 617 -44.70 -9.08 167.06
CA GLU A 617 -45.23 -9.36 168.40
C GLU A 617 -46.40 -10.34 168.36
N ILE A 618 -47.28 -10.23 167.36
CA ILE A 618 -48.42 -11.14 167.14
C ILE A 618 -47.96 -12.47 166.50
N ILE A 619 -46.92 -12.45 165.66
CA ILE A 619 -46.38 -13.62 164.96
C ILE A 619 -44.83 -13.60 165.07
N PRO A 620 -44.25 -14.21 166.12
CA PRO A 620 -42.80 -14.20 166.35
C PRO A 620 -41.95 -14.73 165.19
N ASP A 621 -42.48 -15.71 164.44
CA ASP A 621 -41.81 -16.34 163.31
C ASP A 621 -41.85 -15.51 162.00
N PHE A 622 -42.52 -14.35 161.99
CA PHE A 622 -42.65 -13.52 160.80
C PHE A 622 -41.60 -12.40 160.77
N ASP A 623 -40.55 -12.55 159.95
CA ASP A 623 -39.62 -11.46 159.64
C ASP A 623 -40.07 -10.67 158.38
N PRO A 624 -40.64 -9.46 158.53
CA PRO A 624 -41.07 -8.65 157.41
C PRO A 624 -39.93 -8.06 156.58
N ARG A 625 -38.65 -8.18 156.99
CA ARG A 625 -37.50 -7.72 156.20
C ARG A 625 -37.12 -8.72 155.10
N GLN A 626 -37.45 -10.00 155.24
CA GLN A 626 -37.09 -11.04 154.27
C GLN A 626 -38.02 -11.08 153.03
N ARG A 627 -39.27 -10.61 153.14
CA ARG A 627 -40.14 -10.39 151.97
C ARG A 627 -39.87 -9.04 151.31
N GLY A 628 -38.73 -8.92 150.65
CA GLY A 628 -38.44 -7.80 149.75
C GLY A 628 -36.98 -7.75 149.31
N VAL A 629 -36.76 -7.93 148.00
CA VAL A 629 -35.45 -7.83 147.33
C VAL A 629 -34.53 -9.04 147.54
N ILE A 630 -35.00 -10.20 147.07
CA ILE A 630 -34.23 -10.85 145.99
C ILE A 630 -34.61 -10.09 144.72
N LEU A 631 -33.79 -9.10 144.35
CA LEU A 631 -33.65 -8.73 142.95
C LEU A 631 -32.41 -9.49 142.48
N GLU A 632 -32.62 -10.53 141.70
CA GLU A 632 -31.57 -11.03 140.80
C GLU A 632 -31.36 -9.94 139.74
N ASP A 633 -30.12 -9.45 139.64
CA ASP A 633 -29.61 -8.71 138.47
C ASP A 633 -29.14 -9.72 137.39
#